data_AF-A0A4S4NDY8-F1
#
_entry.id   AF-A0A4S4NDY8-F1
#
_cell.length_a   1.000
_cell.length_b   1.000
_cell.length_c   1.000
_cell.angle_alpha   90.00
_cell.angle_beta   90.00
_cell.angle_gamma   90.00
#
_symmetry.space_group_name_H-M   'P 1'
#
loop_
_entity.id
_entity.type
_entity.pdbx_description
1 polymer ?
#
loop_
_entity_poly.entity_id
_entity_poly.type
_entity_poly.pdbx_seq_one_letter_code
_entity_poly.pdbx_strand_id
1 'polypeptide(L)'
;MTLMFNYSPLIRKVIYTTNAIEAFHRQFRKVTKTKGSFTSDTALMKLLFLVQRDVTSKWKKPMHNWNRILSQLAILYDDRLRLDL
;
A
#
# COMPACT_ATOMS: atom_id res chain seq x y z
N MET A 1 15.68 -1.67 13.78
CA MET A 1 14.75 -0.98 14.71
C MET A 1 15.06 0.52 14.86
N THR A 2 16.32 0.93 14.75
CA THR A 2 16.81 2.31 14.99
C THR A 2 16.27 3.36 14.01
N LEU A 3 16.14 3.04 12.72
CA LEU A 3 15.66 3.98 11.69
C LEU A 3 14.20 4.42 11.88
N MET A 4 13.37 3.61 12.53
CA MET A 4 11.94 3.92 12.71
C MET A 4 11.75 5.14 13.63
N PHE A 5 12.63 5.33 14.62
CA PHE A 5 12.52 6.40 15.61
C PHE A 5 12.85 7.79 15.05
N ASN A 6 13.52 7.85 13.89
CA ASN A 6 13.81 9.11 13.21
C ASN A 6 12.55 9.74 12.58
N TYR A 7 11.46 8.98 12.48
CA TYR A 7 10.21 9.45 11.90
C TYR A 7 9.23 9.98 12.96
N SER A 8 8.52 11.05 12.62
CA SER A 8 7.38 11.56 13.39
C SER A 8 6.36 10.45 13.71
N PRO A 9 5.64 10.52 14.85
CA PRO A 9 4.60 9.56 15.19
C PRO A 9 3.59 9.28 14.06
N LEU A 10 3.26 10.29 13.26
CA LEU A 10 2.33 10.15 12.13
C LEU A 10 2.89 9.28 11.01
N ILE A 11 4.16 9.48 10.64
CA ILE A 11 4.84 8.68 9.61
C ILE A 11 5.05 7.25 10.12
N ARG A 12 5.47 7.09 11.38
CA ARG A 12 5.57 5.77 12.02
C ARG A 12 4.26 5.01 11.93
N LYS A 13 3.14 5.68 12.22
CA LYS A 13 1.80 5.10 12.10
C LYS A 13 1.50 4.56 10.73
N VAL A 14 1.86 5.28 9.67
CA VAL A 14 1.71 4.76 8.30
C VAL A 14 2.55 3.50 8.09
N ILE A 15 3.81 3.52 8.52
CA ILE A 15 4.75 2.41 8.29
C ILE A 15 4.34 1.14 9.05
N TYR A 16 3.96 1.26 10.34
CA TYR A 16 3.61 0.09 11.14
C TYR A 16 2.18 -0.40 10.88
N THR A 17 1.31 0.39 10.24
CA THR A 17 -0.04 -0.09 9.92
C THR A 17 0.00 -1.12 8.80
N THR A 18 -0.07 -2.39 9.17
CA THR A 18 -0.16 -3.53 8.23
C THR A 18 -1.54 -3.66 7.60
N ASN A 19 -2.54 -2.89 8.05
CA ASN A 19 -3.93 -2.97 7.58
C ASN A 19 -4.06 -2.90 6.04
N ALA A 20 -3.26 -2.05 5.36
CA ALA A 20 -3.32 -1.91 3.90
C ALA A 20 -2.81 -3.16 3.18
N ILE A 21 -1.66 -3.68 3.59
CA ILE A 21 -1.06 -4.88 2.97
C ILE A 21 -1.86 -6.15 3.33
N GLU A 22 -2.36 -6.25 4.55
CA GLU A 22 -3.23 -7.35 4.99
C GLU A 22 -4.56 -7.35 4.24
N ALA A 23 -5.19 -6.18 4.06
CA ALA A 23 -6.41 -6.03 3.28
C ALA A 23 -6.19 -6.44 1.82
N PHE A 24 -5.06 -6.07 1.22
CA PHE A 24 -4.67 -6.49 -0.12
C PHE A 24 -4.47 -8.01 -0.22
N HIS A 25 -3.67 -8.60 0.68
CA HIS A 25 -3.46 -10.05 0.74
C HIS A 25 -4.76 -10.83 1.01
N ARG A 26 -5.71 -10.26 1.76
CA ARG A 26 -7.03 -10.85 1.96
C ARG A 26 -7.79 -10.97 0.64
N GLN A 27 -7.68 -9.98 -0.26
CA GLN A 27 -8.33 -10.05 -1.58
C GLN A 27 -7.75 -11.22 -2.38
N PHE A 28 -6.42 -11.33 -2.47
CA PHE A 28 -5.79 -12.47 -3.17
C PHE A 28 -6.20 -13.82 -2.58
N ARG A 29 -6.13 -13.98 -1.25
CA ARG A 29 -6.56 -15.22 -0.58
C ARG A 29 -8.02 -15.57 -0.86
N LYS A 30 -8.91 -14.58 -0.97
CA LYS A 30 -10.33 -14.82 -1.29
C LYS A 30 -10.48 -15.48 -2.68
N VAL A 31 -9.73 -15.01 -3.68
CA VAL A 31 -9.89 -15.45 -5.07
C VAL A 31 -9.13 -16.74 -5.35
N THR A 32 -8.02 -16.97 -4.66
CA THR A 32 -7.25 -18.21 -4.78
C THR A 32 -7.86 -19.35 -3.97
N LYS A 33 -8.51 -19.09 -2.82
CA LYS A 33 -9.13 -20.14 -1.99
C LYS A 33 -10.18 -20.98 -2.73
N THR A 34 -10.92 -20.38 -3.66
CA THR A 34 -11.98 -21.06 -4.42
C THR A 34 -11.45 -21.80 -5.64
N LYS A 35 -10.22 -21.50 -6.10
CA LYS A 35 -9.62 -22.12 -7.27
C LYS A 35 -8.69 -23.24 -6.84
N GLY A 36 -9.06 -24.50 -7.13
CA GLY A 36 -8.32 -25.68 -6.70
C GLY A 36 -6.89 -25.75 -7.26
N SER A 37 -6.75 -25.88 -8.58
CA SER A 37 -5.44 -25.91 -9.25
C SER A 37 -5.44 -24.97 -10.46
N PHE A 38 -4.27 -24.39 -10.75
CA PHE A 38 -4.05 -23.55 -11.91
C PHE A 38 -3.40 -24.36 -13.03
N THR A 39 -3.85 -24.16 -14.27
CA THR A 39 -3.33 -24.89 -15.44
C THR A 39 -1.93 -24.45 -15.86
N SER A 40 -1.50 -23.25 -15.46
CA SER A 40 -0.13 -22.74 -15.60
C SER A 40 0.09 -21.51 -14.71
N ASP A 41 1.35 -21.17 -14.44
CA ASP A 41 1.75 -19.95 -13.72
C ASP A 41 1.22 -18.69 -14.40
N THR A 42 1.14 -18.67 -15.73
CA THR A 42 0.58 -17.54 -16.48
C THR A 42 -0.90 -17.33 -16.19
N ALA A 43 -1.67 -18.41 -15.97
CA ALA A 43 -3.07 -18.32 -15.61
C ALA A 43 -3.25 -17.76 -14.18
N LEU A 44 -2.35 -18.09 -13.27
CA LEU A 44 -2.30 -17.51 -11.92
C LEU A 44 -1.98 -16.01 -12.00
N MET A 45 -0.93 -15.63 -12.74
CA MET A 45 -0.52 -14.23 -12.89
C MET A 45 -1.62 -13.36 -13.51
N LYS A 46 -2.31 -13.85 -14.55
CA LYS A 46 -3.47 -13.14 -15.13
C LYS A 46 -4.58 -12.93 -14.11
N LEU A 47 -4.87 -13.93 -13.27
CA LEU A 47 -5.88 -13.79 -12.21
C LEU A 47 -5.45 -12.73 -11.18
N LEU A 48 -4.21 -12.80 -10.69
CA LEU A 48 -3.70 -11.83 -9.70
C LEU A 48 -3.71 -10.40 -10.26
N PHE A 49 -3.36 -10.23 -11.54
CA PHE A 49 -3.42 -8.95 -12.23
C PHE A 49 -4.85 -8.39 -12.27
N LEU A 50 -5.85 -9.20 -12.63
CA LEU A 50 -7.25 -8.78 -12.65
C LEU A 50 -7.71 -8.34 -11.25
N VAL A 51 -7.36 -9.11 -10.22
CA VAL A 51 -7.71 -8.78 -8.83
C VAL A 51 -7.04 -7.49 -8.38
N GLN A 52 -5.75 -7.30 -8.70
CA GLN A 52 -5.05 -6.05 -8.42
C GLN A 52 -5.75 -4.88 -9.09
N ARG A 53 -6.09 -4.99 -10.38
CA ARG A 53 -6.80 -3.94 -11.12
C ARG A 53 -8.12 -3.56 -10.45
N ASP A 54 -8.90 -4.54 -10.03
CA ASP A 54 -10.18 -4.31 -9.37
C ASP A 54 -10.02 -3.66 -7.99
N VAL A 55 -9.00 -4.05 -7.22
CA VAL A 55 -8.69 -3.46 -5.91
C VAL A 55 -8.21 -2.02 -6.07
N THR A 56 -7.26 -1.77 -6.97
CA THR A 56 -6.73 -0.43 -7.26
C THR A 56 -7.83 0.51 -7.76
N SER A 57 -8.79 0.02 -8.56
CA SER A 57 -9.94 0.83 -9.02
C SER A 57 -10.78 1.40 -7.87
N LYS A 58 -10.79 0.73 -6.70
CA LYS A 58 -11.53 1.13 -5.50
C LYS A 58 -10.71 2.02 -4.56
N TRP A 59 -9.39 2.09 -4.73
CA TRP A 59 -8.47 2.90 -3.93
C TRP A 59 -8.47 4.36 -4.38
N LYS A 60 -9.64 5.01 -4.27
CA LYS A 60 -9.82 6.43 -4.62
C LYS A 60 -9.73 7.37 -3.42
N LYS A 61 -9.84 6.84 -2.21
CA LYS A 61 -9.85 7.65 -0.99
C LYS A 61 -8.43 8.01 -0.58
N PRO A 62 -8.12 9.31 -0.36
CA PRO A 62 -6.83 9.70 0.15
C PRO A 62 -6.64 9.16 1.57
N MET A 63 -5.38 8.92 1.94
CA MET A 63 -5.03 8.49 3.28
C MET A 63 -5.41 9.58 4.30
N HIS A 64 -5.92 9.17 5.46
CA HIS A 64 -6.24 10.11 6.53
C HIS A 64 -4.98 10.88 6.97
N ASN A 65 -5.10 12.20 7.11
CA ASN A 65 -4.00 13.12 7.45
C ASN A 65 -2.83 13.13 6.45
N TRP A 66 -3.06 12.74 5.19
CA TRP A 66 -2.01 12.71 4.17
C TRP A 66 -1.26 14.04 4.02
N ASN A 67 -1.97 15.18 4.00
CA ASN A 67 -1.33 16.50 3.88
C ASN A 67 -0.31 16.77 5.00
N ARG A 68 -0.63 16.38 6.25
CA ARG A 68 0.28 16.58 7.40
C ARG A 68 1.49 15.65 7.30
N ILE A 69 1.28 14.42 6.87
CA ILE A 69 2.36 13.44 6.64
C ILE A 69 3.28 13.95 5.52
N LEU A 70 2.70 14.47 4.44
CA LEU A 70 3.41 15.01 3.29
C LEU A 70 4.27 16.22 3.67
N SER A 71 3.74 17.18 4.44
CA SER A 71 4.52 18.30 4.96
C SER A 71 5.70 17.85 5.83
N GLN A 72 5.49 16.84 6.69
CA GLN A 72 6.58 16.29 7.51
C GLN A 72 7.64 15.56 6.68
N LEU A 73 7.23 14.85 5.63
CA LEU A 73 8.15 14.20 4.70
C LEU A 73 8.94 15.21 3.86
N ALA A 74 8.31 16.30 3.43
CA ALA A 74 8.98 17.37 2.72
C ALA A 74 10.08 18.02 3.58
N ILE A 75 9.81 18.29 4.86
CA ILE A 75 10.83 18.81 5.80
C ILE A 75 11.97 17.81 6.00
N LEU A 76 11.67 16.52 6.13
CA LEU A 76 12.69 15.49 6.36
C LEU A 76 13.55 15.23 5.11
N TYR A 77 13.01 15.49 3.91
CA TYR A 77 13.62 15.17 2.63
C TYR A 77 13.54 16.37 1.65
N ASP A 78 13.96 17.55 2.11
CA ASP A 78 13.87 18.83 1.39
C ASP A 78 14.43 18.73 -0.05
N ASP A 79 15.58 18.07 -0.21
CA ASP A 79 16.24 17.89 -1.51
C ASP A 79 15.54 16.92 -2.47
N ARG A 80 14.62 16.07 -1.98
CA ARG A 80 13.98 15.01 -2.78
C ARG A 80 12.51 15.27 -3.06
N LEU A 81 11.85 16.11 -2.26
CA LEU A 81 10.40 16.26 -2.27
C LEU A 81 10.03 17.74 -2.22
N ARG A 82 10.20 18.41 -3.37
CA ARG A 82 9.70 19.77 -3.57
C ARG A 82 8.19 19.73 -3.73
N LEU A 83 7.49 20.35 -2.79
CA LEU A 83 6.06 20.54 -2.90
C LEU A 83 5.83 21.77 -3.79
N ASP A 84 5.48 21.54 -5.06
CA ASP A 84 4.89 22.57 -5.91
C ASP A 84 3.46 22.82 -5.40
N LEU A 85 3.36 23.61 -4.33
CA LEU A 85 2.10 24.10 -3.77
C LEU A 85 1.61 25.33 -4.52
#